data_AF-F0YGS7-F1
#
_entry.id   AF-F0YGS7-F1
#
_cell.length_a   1.000
_cell.length_b   1.000
_cell.length_c   1.000
_cell.angle_alpha   90.00
_cell.angle_beta   90.00
_cell.angle_gamma   90.00
#
_symmetry.space_group_name_H-M   'P 1'
#
loop_
_entity.id
_entity.type
_entity.pdbx_description
1 polymer ?
#
loop_
_entity_poly.entity_id
_entity_poly.type
_entity_poly.pdbx_seq_one_letter_code
_entity_poly.pdbx_strand_id
1 'polypeptide(L)'
;MDVETNTLRNFLSRFCDKSLPQSKQDKYIQALHAINLRQSRVLIIELDDLIQYLKDDVGDLVHGVVKNAKRYVNIFDGIATEMLQQMDSASPERVDVFDELQRQRKHQMAVMQASGERNSIASERGEFLESNRLSTVDEFPTALLRRHETRLLPTASSPAGALRGLRACDIGRLVKVCGIVTRTSDVKPLVEVVTYTCETCGCEVYDDVSRKKNFLPLSKCTSKRCNANKMGGRLFAQTRGSKFVKYQELRVQELPLHVPVGHVPRSITVHCRGELTRQCAPGDTVTLSGIFLPQRFSGFRGMKAGLISDTFLEAMSVDKEKKNYSEIEADDKVDALIDDVADSPDAYSRLSRSIAPEIFGHEDVKRALLLQLVGGVTRTLGDGVRLRGDVNICLMGDPGVAKSQLLKSIASTSPRGVYTTGKGSSGVGLTAAVVRDATTSEMSLEGGALVLADCGICCIDEFDKMDEHDRTAIHEVMEQQTVSIAKAGITTTLNARSAVLAAANPLYGRYNKKKTMAENINLPNSLLSRFDLLFLLLDKPEVEADIALARHVTHVHRFLSNPDLDFEPYDSVFIRQ
;
A
#
# COMPACT_ATOMS: atom_id res chain seq x y z
N MET A 1 33.34 10.67 8.42
CA MET A 1 32.84 9.27 8.42
C MET A 1 32.46 8.87 9.83
N ASP A 2 33.41 8.81 10.76
CA ASP A 2 33.13 8.34 12.13
C ASP A 2 32.32 9.34 12.97
N VAL A 3 32.39 10.64 12.66
CA VAL A 3 31.60 11.67 13.36
C VAL A 3 30.10 11.48 13.08
N GLU A 4 29.71 11.31 11.81
CA GLU A 4 28.32 11.10 11.40
C GLU A 4 27.75 9.78 11.94
N THR A 5 28.53 8.70 11.94
CA THR A 5 28.08 7.42 12.49
C THR A 5 27.92 7.49 14.01
N ASN A 6 28.81 8.21 14.71
CA ASN A 6 28.71 8.43 16.15
C ASN A 6 27.54 9.35 16.52
N THR A 7 27.24 10.40 15.73
CA THR A 7 26.05 11.23 15.98
C THR A 7 24.76 10.45 15.77
N LEU A 8 24.67 9.63 14.72
CA LEU A 8 23.51 8.75 14.48
C LEU A 8 23.35 7.67 15.55
N ARG A 9 24.46 7.11 16.05
CA ARG A 9 24.45 6.19 17.21
C ARG A 9 23.95 6.89 18.47
N ASN A 10 24.41 8.10 18.73
CA ASN A 10 23.94 8.91 19.87
C ASN A 10 22.46 9.27 19.73
N PHE A 11 21.98 9.52 18.52
CA PHE A 11 20.56 9.74 18.24
C PHE A 11 19.72 8.52 18.63
N LEU A 12 20.07 7.33 18.11
CA LEU A 12 19.32 6.10 18.41
C LEU A 12 19.31 5.72 19.90
N SER A 13 20.30 6.17 20.68
CA SER A 13 20.44 5.84 22.11
C SER A 13 19.91 6.92 23.06
N ARG A 14 19.79 8.18 22.63
CA ARG A 14 19.41 9.31 23.51
C ARG A 14 18.12 10.01 23.11
N PHE A 15 17.48 9.58 22.02
CA PHE A 15 16.23 10.19 21.61
C PHE A 15 15.09 9.77 22.54
N CYS A 16 14.54 10.76 23.25
CA CYS A 16 13.34 10.62 24.06
C CYS A 16 12.19 11.39 23.39
N ASP A 17 11.13 10.69 23.03
CA ASP A 17 9.92 11.31 22.50
C ASP A 17 9.11 11.93 23.65
N LYS A 18 8.84 13.23 23.56
CA LYS A 18 8.09 13.98 24.59
C LYS A 18 6.57 13.83 24.44
N SER A 19 6.10 13.27 23.33
CA SER A 19 4.68 13.07 23.05
C SER A 19 4.12 11.79 23.70
N LEU A 20 4.99 10.84 24.07
CA LEU A 20 4.61 9.55 24.65
C LEU A 20 4.69 9.57 26.19
N PRO A 21 3.83 8.79 26.89
CA PRO A 21 3.87 8.69 28.36
C PRO A 21 5.22 8.18 28.87
N GLN A 22 5.58 8.51 30.13
CA GLN A 22 6.92 8.29 30.72
C GLN A 22 7.51 6.87 30.54
N SER A 23 6.68 5.83 30.39
CA SER A 23 7.12 4.45 30.16
C SER A 23 7.55 4.13 28.71
N LYS A 24 7.25 5.02 27.75
CA LYS A 24 7.51 4.88 26.29
C LYS A 24 8.47 5.93 25.72
N GLN A 25 9.21 6.63 26.58
CA GLN A 25 10.05 7.75 26.17
C GLN A 25 11.15 7.33 25.19
N ASP A 26 11.76 6.15 25.35
CA ASP A 26 12.83 5.68 24.45
C ASP A 26 12.29 4.88 23.26
N LYS A 27 11.61 5.56 22.33
CA LYS A 27 10.98 4.98 21.12
C LYS A 27 11.90 4.00 20.37
N TYR A 28 13.14 4.42 20.09
CA TYR A 28 14.09 3.63 19.29
C TYR A 28 14.72 2.47 20.07
N ILE A 29 15.02 2.64 21.36
CA ILE A 29 15.55 1.55 22.19
C ILE A 29 14.48 0.48 22.40
N GLN A 30 13.22 0.88 22.61
CA GLN A 30 12.10 -0.07 22.68
C GLN A 30 11.89 -0.81 21.36
N ALA A 31 12.00 -0.12 20.22
CA ALA A 31 11.96 -0.76 18.92
C ALA A 31 13.10 -1.78 18.75
N LEU A 32 14.32 -1.44 19.17
CA LEU A 32 15.47 -2.38 19.16
C LEU A 32 15.27 -3.56 20.11
N HIS A 33 14.70 -3.34 21.31
CA HIS A 33 14.33 -4.43 22.21
C HIS A 33 13.26 -5.33 21.62
N ALA A 34 12.24 -4.77 20.97
CA ALA A 34 11.20 -5.54 20.27
C ALA A 34 11.78 -6.36 19.12
N ILE A 35 12.79 -5.83 18.41
CA ILE A 35 13.54 -6.55 17.39
C ILE A 35 14.37 -7.68 18.01
N ASN A 36 15.04 -7.42 19.13
CA ASN A 36 15.83 -8.43 19.85
C ASN A 36 14.95 -9.58 20.37
N LEU A 37 13.77 -9.25 20.93
CA LEU A 37 12.73 -10.19 21.36
C LEU A 37 11.99 -10.86 20.19
N ARG A 38 12.25 -10.44 18.95
CA ARG A 38 11.67 -10.98 17.70
C ARG A 38 10.17 -10.75 17.55
N GLN A 39 9.66 -9.68 18.16
CA GLN A 39 8.29 -9.24 17.99
C GLN A 39 8.12 -8.41 16.70
N SER A 40 9.15 -7.63 16.33
CA SER A 40 9.19 -6.84 15.08
C SER A 40 10.45 -7.14 14.27
N ARG A 41 10.39 -7.01 12.94
CA ARG A 41 11.56 -7.08 12.05
C ARG A 41 11.89 -5.76 11.37
N VAL A 42 11.12 -4.71 11.62
CA VAL A 42 11.28 -3.42 10.95
C VAL A 42 11.65 -2.36 11.97
N LEU A 43 12.73 -1.63 11.68
CA LEU A 43 13.10 -0.42 12.39
C LEU A 43 12.70 0.79 11.54
N ILE A 44 11.62 1.46 11.94
CA ILE A 44 11.16 2.68 11.28
C ILE A 44 11.87 3.86 11.93
N ILE A 45 12.56 4.66 11.13
CA ILE A 45 13.24 5.87 11.55
C ILE A 45 12.55 7.06 10.89
N GLU A 46 11.96 7.92 11.70
CA GLU A 46 11.29 9.12 11.24
C GLU A 46 12.29 10.26 11.10
N LEU A 47 12.29 10.94 9.95
CA LEU A 47 13.14 12.12 9.76
C LEU A 47 12.72 13.29 10.67
N ASP A 48 11.46 13.32 11.11
CA ASP A 48 10.96 14.34 12.03
C ASP A 48 11.61 14.24 13.41
N ASP A 49 11.79 13.02 13.92
CA ASP A 49 12.52 12.77 15.16
C ASP A 49 13.98 13.23 15.05
N LEU A 50 14.60 12.99 13.89
CA LEU A 50 15.98 13.39 13.62
C LEU A 50 16.11 14.93 13.57
N ILE A 51 15.14 15.62 12.95
CA ILE A 51 15.05 17.09 12.95
C ILE A 51 14.86 17.63 14.37
N GLN A 52 14.00 17.01 15.17
CA GLN A 52 13.75 17.42 16.56
C GLN A 52 14.97 17.24 17.46
N TYR A 53 15.81 16.23 17.20
CA TYR A 53 17.04 16.00 17.96
C TYR A 53 18.15 16.99 17.58
N LEU A 54 18.30 17.30 16.30
CA LEU A 54 19.43 18.05 15.75
C LEU A 54 19.27 19.57 15.76
N LYS A 55 18.27 20.15 16.45
CA LYS A 55 17.77 21.55 16.39
C LYS A 55 18.75 22.66 15.94
N ASP A 56 20.05 22.56 16.20
CA ASP A 56 21.10 23.53 15.83
C ASP A 56 21.93 23.17 14.54
N ASP A 57 22.09 21.89 14.17
CA ASP A 57 22.90 21.38 13.01
C ASP A 57 22.04 20.72 11.90
N VAL A 58 20.72 20.97 11.92
CA VAL A 58 19.67 20.24 11.18
C VAL A 58 19.89 20.18 9.67
N GLY A 59 20.46 21.24 9.09
CA GLY A 59 20.47 21.43 7.64
C GLY A 59 21.27 20.37 6.88
N ASP A 60 22.51 20.09 7.33
CA ASP A 60 23.46 19.35 6.49
C ASP A 60 23.26 17.83 6.60
N LEU A 61 22.98 17.31 7.80
CA LEU A 61 22.76 15.87 7.97
C LEU A 61 21.43 15.40 7.39
N VAL A 62 20.32 16.12 7.63
CA VAL A 62 19.01 15.76 7.08
C VAL A 62 19.04 15.89 5.55
N HIS A 63 19.62 16.96 5.02
CA HIS A 63 19.79 17.12 3.57
C HIS A 63 20.70 16.03 2.99
N GLY A 64 21.75 15.62 3.72
CA GLY A 64 22.60 14.47 3.37
C GLY A 64 21.80 13.16 3.29
N VAL A 65 20.97 12.89 4.30
CA VAL A 65 20.08 11.72 4.36
C VAL A 65 19.09 11.73 3.20
N VAL A 66 18.45 12.87 2.93
CA VAL A 66 17.51 13.00 1.81
C VAL A 66 18.22 12.86 0.47
N LYS A 67 19.45 13.37 0.30
CA LYS A 67 20.19 13.33 -0.97
C LYS A 67 20.77 11.97 -1.31
N ASN A 68 21.21 11.20 -0.30
CA ASN A 68 21.81 9.88 -0.48
C ASN A 68 21.27 8.86 0.53
N ALA A 69 19.95 8.68 0.50
CA ALA A 69 19.24 7.85 1.48
C ALA A 69 19.76 6.41 1.53
N LYS A 70 20.15 5.82 0.40
CA LYS A 70 20.60 4.43 0.36
C LYS A 70 21.88 4.19 1.17
N ARG A 71 22.78 5.18 1.22
CA ARG A 71 23.99 5.11 2.04
C ARG A 71 23.62 5.16 3.52
N TYR A 72 22.73 6.06 3.92
CA TYR A 72 22.31 6.21 5.31
C TYR A 72 21.53 4.99 5.81
N VAL A 73 20.68 4.37 4.99
CA VAL A 73 20.06 3.07 5.31
C VAL A 73 21.11 2.01 5.66
N ASN A 74 22.18 1.89 4.86
CA ASN A 74 23.24 0.93 5.17
C ASN A 74 24.02 1.27 6.46
N ILE A 75 24.17 2.56 6.77
CA ILE A 75 24.82 3.01 8.01
C ILE A 75 23.94 2.70 9.22
N PHE A 76 22.64 3.01 9.15
CA PHE A 76 21.67 2.67 10.19
C PHE A 76 21.59 1.17 10.42
N ASP A 77 21.56 0.37 9.34
CA ASP A 77 21.63 -1.09 9.44
C ASP A 77 22.90 -1.57 10.17
N GLY A 78 24.06 -0.94 9.90
CA GLY A 78 25.32 -1.24 10.58
C GLY A 78 25.26 -0.93 12.07
N ILE A 79 24.82 0.29 12.43
CA ILE A 79 24.69 0.75 13.82
C ILE A 79 23.69 -0.11 14.58
N ALA A 80 22.51 -0.40 14.00
CA ALA A 80 21.51 -1.24 14.62
C ALA A 80 22.01 -2.67 14.85
N THR A 81 22.80 -3.22 13.93
CA THR A 81 23.44 -4.54 14.11
C THR A 81 24.43 -4.52 15.28
N GLU A 82 25.28 -3.50 15.38
CA GLU A 82 26.24 -3.35 16.47
C GLU A 82 25.53 -3.18 17.83
N MET A 83 24.45 -2.39 17.88
CA MET A 83 23.67 -2.20 19.11
C MET A 83 22.94 -3.49 19.54
N LEU A 84 22.37 -4.24 18.60
CA LEU A 84 21.71 -5.51 18.90
C LEU A 84 22.70 -6.54 19.45
N GLN A 85 23.93 -6.60 18.92
CA GLN A 85 24.98 -7.49 19.44
C GLN A 85 25.37 -7.17 20.89
N GLN A 86 25.27 -5.90 21.32
CA GLN A 86 25.55 -5.50 22.70
C GLN A 86 24.41 -5.87 23.67
N MET A 87 23.18 -6.02 23.17
CA MET A 87 21.98 -6.32 23.96
C MET A 87 21.66 -7.82 24.09
N ASP A 88 22.52 -8.70 23.58
CA ASP A 88 22.28 -10.15 23.37
C ASP A 88 22.22 -10.99 24.68
N SER A 89 21.86 -10.40 25.82
CA SER A 89 21.77 -11.07 27.12
C SER A 89 20.44 -11.79 27.40
N ALA A 90 19.45 -11.65 26.52
CA ALA A 90 18.12 -12.27 26.68
C ALA A 90 17.91 -13.38 25.64
N SER A 91 17.66 -14.61 26.09
CA SER A 91 17.24 -15.69 25.20
C SER A 91 15.86 -15.39 24.60
N PRO A 92 15.67 -15.46 23.28
CA PRO A 92 14.40 -15.15 22.64
C PRO A 92 13.33 -16.19 22.96
N GLU A 93 12.08 -15.75 23.15
CA GLU A 93 10.93 -16.64 23.40
C GLU A 93 10.57 -17.52 22.18
N ARG A 94 10.90 -17.07 20.97
CA ARG A 94 10.65 -17.80 19.71
C ARG A 94 11.94 -18.03 18.94
N VAL A 95 12.38 -19.28 18.86
CA VAL A 95 13.56 -19.69 18.07
C VAL A 95 13.10 -20.09 16.66
N ASP A 96 13.52 -19.34 15.64
CA ASP A 96 13.27 -19.68 14.24
C ASP A 96 14.24 -20.79 13.79
N VAL A 97 13.88 -21.59 12.79
CA VAL A 97 14.72 -22.70 12.30
C VAL A 97 16.10 -22.19 11.84
N PHE A 98 16.12 -20.99 11.26
CA PHE A 98 17.35 -20.35 10.83
C PHE A 98 18.26 -19.94 11.99
N ASP A 99 17.72 -19.60 13.17
CA ASP A 99 18.53 -19.32 14.36
C ASP A 99 19.23 -20.55 14.89
N GLU A 100 18.50 -21.64 14.97
CA GLU A 100 19.07 -22.86 15.51
C GLU A 100 20.15 -23.39 14.57
N LEU A 101 19.93 -23.27 13.25
CA LEU A 101 20.97 -23.52 12.24
C LEU A 101 22.18 -22.59 12.40
N GLN A 102 21.96 -21.29 12.63
CA GLN A 102 23.06 -20.35 12.85
C GLN A 102 23.82 -20.62 14.16
N ARG A 103 23.11 -20.97 15.24
CA ARG A 103 23.69 -21.33 16.53
C ARG A 103 24.51 -22.61 16.41
N GLN A 104 23.97 -23.63 15.75
CA GLN A 104 24.69 -24.88 15.46
C GLN A 104 25.94 -24.61 14.61
N ARG A 105 25.84 -23.78 13.57
CA ARG A 105 26.99 -23.40 12.72
C ARG A 105 28.05 -22.62 13.48
N LYS A 106 27.66 -21.62 14.28
CA LYS A 106 28.57 -20.86 15.15
C LYS A 106 29.28 -21.78 16.15
N HIS A 107 28.54 -22.71 16.76
CA HIS A 107 29.10 -23.67 17.69
C HIS A 107 30.08 -24.64 17.00
N GLN A 108 29.72 -25.19 15.84
CA GLN A 108 30.61 -26.03 15.04
C GLN A 108 31.89 -25.30 14.62
N MET A 109 31.76 -24.04 14.16
CA MET A 109 32.92 -23.21 13.84
C MET A 109 33.81 -22.95 15.06
N ALA A 110 33.23 -22.64 16.22
CA ALA A 110 34.00 -22.41 17.45
C ALA A 110 34.74 -23.67 17.93
N VAL A 111 34.10 -24.84 17.88
CA VAL A 111 34.73 -26.12 18.21
C VAL A 111 35.87 -26.45 17.23
N MET A 112 35.68 -26.14 15.96
CA MET A 112 36.68 -26.33 14.92
C MET A 112 37.88 -25.38 15.08
N GLN A 113 37.66 -24.16 15.56
CA GLN A 113 38.72 -23.22 15.92
C GLN A 113 39.50 -23.72 17.13
N ALA A 114 38.81 -24.09 18.21
CA ALA A 114 39.44 -24.57 19.44
C ALA A 114 40.26 -25.87 19.23
N SER A 115 39.83 -26.74 18.31
CA SER A 115 40.59 -27.94 17.93
C SER A 115 41.79 -27.63 17.02
N GLY A 116 41.68 -26.62 16.14
CA GLY A 116 42.81 -26.12 15.35
C GLY A 116 43.94 -25.53 16.22
N GLU A 117 43.58 -24.77 17.26
CA GLU A 117 44.53 -24.20 18.23
C GLU A 117 45.18 -25.25 19.13
N ARG A 118 44.44 -26.30 19.52
CA ARG A 118 45.01 -27.41 20.31
C ARG A 118 46.05 -28.22 19.54
N ASN A 119 45.87 -28.39 18.23
CA ASN A 119 46.84 -29.11 17.40
C ASN A 119 48.10 -28.29 17.09
N SER A 120 48.07 -26.96 17.16
CA SER A 120 49.28 -26.13 16.98
C SER A 120 50.18 -26.10 18.21
N ILE A 121 49.62 -26.26 19.43
CA ILE A 121 50.39 -26.31 20.68
C ILE A 121 51.17 -27.64 20.81
N ALA A 122 50.73 -28.71 20.15
CA ALA A 122 51.44 -30.00 20.15
C ALA A 122 52.65 -30.05 19.19
N SER A 123 52.92 -28.99 18.40
CA SER A 123 53.96 -28.94 17.37
C SER A 123 55.03 -27.88 17.64
N GLU A 124 55.43 -27.68 18.90
CA GLU A 124 56.56 -26.81 19.25
C GLU A 124 57.89 -27.56 19.21
N ARG A 125 58.45 -27.77 18.01
CA ARG A 125 59.90 -27.84 17.74
C ARG A 125 60.17 -27.43 16.29
N GLY A 126 60.55 -26.16 16.10
CA GLY A 126 60.99 -25.63 14.81
C GLY A 126 60.74 -24.13 14.69
N GLU A 127 61.78 -23.35 14.98
CA GLU A 127 61.82 -21.88 14.86
C GLU A 127 61.67 -21.40 13.39
N PHE A 128 61.26 -20.13 13.26
CA PHE A 128 61.19 -19.29 12.04
C PHE A 128 59.97 -19.48 11.10
N LEU A 129 58.83 -18.86 11.46
CA LEU A 129 57.98 -18.07 10.54
C LEU A 129 56.86 -17.30 11.29
N GLU A 130 57.24 -16.32 12.13
CA GLU A 130 56.29 -15.40 12.77
C GLU A 130 56.06 -14.15 11.92
N SER A 131 55.05 -14.17 11.03
CA SER A 131 54.44 -12.94 10.51
C SER A 131 53.09 -13.10 9.77
N ASN A 132 52.43 -14.27 9.81
CA ASN A 132 51.18 -14.46 9.04
C ASN A 132 50.01 -15.11 9.82
N ARG A 133 49.99 -14.96 11.15
CA ARG A 133 49.14 -15.75 12.08
C ARG A 133 47.84 -15.09 12.59
N LEU A 134 47.24 -14.08 11.93
CA LEU A 134 45.98 -13.51 12.47
C LEU A 134 44.95 -12.99 11.47
N SER A 135 44.63 -13.72 10.39
CA SER A 135 43.40 -13.38 9.67
C SER A 135 42.75 -14.58 8.97
N THR A 136 41.42 -14.59 9.08
CA THR A 136 40.44 -15.25 8.21
C THR A 136 40.09 -16.70 8.55
N VAL A 137 39.31 -16.87 9.61
CA VAL A 137 38.12 -17.72 9.48
C VAL A 137 37.06 -16.85 8.81
N ASP A 138 36.37 -17.37 7.79
CA ASP A 138 35.33 -16.62 7.06
C ASP A 138 34.25 -16.17 8.07
N GLU A 139 34.37 -14.93 8.55
CA GLU A 139 33.37 -14.32 9.41
C GLU A 139 32.03 -14.31 8.68
N PHE A 140 30.96 -14.68 9.39
CA PHE A 140 29.62 -14.60 8.83
C PHE A 140 29.38 -13.16 8.35
N PRO A 141 28.96 -12.96 7.09
CA PRO A 141 28.64 -11.64 6.60
C PRO A 141 27.59 -11.01 7.52
N THR A 142 27.77 -9.74 7.88
CA THR A 142 26.81 -9.01 8.71
C THR A 142 25.41 -9.01 8.08
N ALA A 143 25.31 -9.04 6.75
CA ALA A 143 24.05 -9.19 6.01
C ALA A 143 23.30 -10.51 6.29
N LEU A 144 24.02 -11.60 6.59
CA LEU A 144 23.45 -12.91 6.93
C LEU A 144 22.96 -12.96 8.38
N LEU A 145 23.61 -12.21 9.28
CA LEU A 145 23.16 -12.04 10.67
C LEU A 145 22.05 -10.99 10.80
N ARG A 146 21.96 -10.06 9.85
CA ARG A 146 20.95 -8.99 9.83
C ARG A 146 19.55 -9.58 9.67
N ARG A 147 18.70 -9.37 10.68
CA ARG A 147 17.30 -9.86 10.70
C ARG A 147 16.27 -8.73 10.74
N HIS A 148 16.75 -7.50 10.85
CA HIS A 148 15.92 -6.31 10.77
C HIS A 148 16.11 -5.61 9.42
N GLU A 149 15.10 -4.87 9.01
CA GLU A 149 15.15 -3.93 7.90
C GLU A 149 14.99 -2.51 8.47
N THR A 150 15.93 -1.61 8.15
CA THR A 150 15.75 -0.19 8.46
C THR A 150 14.97 0.50 7.35
N ARG A 151 14.00 1.35 7.74
CA ARG A 151 13.19 2.15 6.83
C ARG A 151 13.21 3.59 7.27
N LEU A 152 13.32 4.48 6.29
CA LEU A 152 13.30 5.92 6.52
C LEU A 152 11.91 6.46 6.17
N LEU A 153 11.25 7.06 7.15
CA LEU A 153 10.00 7.78 6.93
C LEU A 153 10.33 9.25 6.62
N PRO A 154 9.89 9.80 5.48
CA PRO A 154 10.06 11.21 5.21
C PRO A 154 9.23 12.06 6.19
N THR A 155 9.64 13.31 6.34
CA THR A 155 8.93 14.29 7.16
C THR A 155 7.45 14.41 6.79
N ALA A 156 6.58 14.46 7.80
CA ALA A 156 5.13 14.61 7.61
C ALA A 156 4.78 15.89 6.84
N SER A 157 5.53 16.97 7.06
CA SER A 157 5.38 18.24 6.35
C SER A 157 5.86 18.21 4.89
N SER A 158 6.52 17.14 4.42
CA SER A 158 6.93 17.05 3.02
C SER A 158 5.70 16.77 2.14
N PRO A 159 5.38 17.65 1.17
CA PRO A 159 4.22 17.43 0.31
C PRO A 159 4.46 16.21 -0.57
N ALA A 160 3.41 15.42 -0.78
CA ALA A 160 3.46 14.32 -1.74
C ALA A 160 3.61 14.91 -3.15
N GLY A 161 4.72 14.59 -3.81
CA GLY A 161 4.98 15.02 -5.18
C GLY A 161 4.17 14.22 -6.19
N ALA A 162 3.78 14.86 -7.30
CA ALA A 162 3.26 14.13 -8.46
C ALA A 162 4.38 13.28 -9.09
N LEU A 163 4.05 12.08 -9.59
CA LEU A 163 4.99 11.21 -10.31
C LEU A 163 5.72 11.95 -11.46
N ARG A 164 5.02 12.85 -12.15
CA ARG A 164 5.57 13.69 -13.23
C ARG A 164 6.69 14.61 -12.78
N GLY A 165 6.64 15.04 -11.52
CA GLY A 165 7.62 15.94 -10.92
C GLY A 165 9.00 15.31 -10.76
N LEU A 166 9.11 13.98 -10.81
CA LEU A 166 10.37 13.26 -10.69
C LEU A 166 11.28 13.54 -11.88
N ARG A 167 12.44 14.13 -11.59
CA ARG A 167 13.47 14.45 -12.59
C ARG A 167 14.77 13.71 -12.30
N ALA A 168 15.72 13.83 -13.21
CA ALA A 168 17.07 13.29 -13.03
C ALA A 168 17.78 13.83 -11.76
N CYS A 169 17.42 15.03 -11.30
CA CYS A 169 17.96 15.61 -10.07
C CYS A 169 17.56 14.85 -8.80
N ASP A 170 16.49 14.06 -8.86
CA ASP A 170 15.94 13.32 -7.72
C ASP A 170 16.48 11.89 -7.63
N ILE A 171 17.38 11.51 -8.54
CA ILE A 171 18.06 10.21 -8.50
C ILE A 171 18.89 10.11 -7.22
N GLY A 172 18.66 9.04 -6.46
CA GLY A 172 19.29 8.75 -5.18
C GLY A 172 18.63 9.44 -3.98
N ARG A 173 17.64 10.31 -4.23
CA ARG A 173 16.94 11.03 -3.17
C ARG A 173 15.77 10.23 -2.59
N LEU A 174 15.47 10.50 -1.32
CA LEU A 174 14.21 10.07 -0.70
C LEU A 174 13.08 10.99 -1.19
N VAL A 175 12.11 10.42 -1.90
CA VAL A 175 10.97 11.13 -2.46
C VAL A 175 9.66 10.54 -1.96
N LYS A 176 8.66 11.41 -1.78
CA LYS A 176 7.28 11.04 -1.45
C LYS A 176 6.42 11.30 -2.68
N VAL A 177 5.75 10.27 -3.19
CA VAL A 177 4.93 10.35 -4.41
C VAL A 177 3.55 9.75 -4.21
N CYS A 178 2.52 10.41 -4.73
CA CYS A 178 1.14 9.93 -4.69
C CYS A 178 0.71 9.32 -6.02
N GLY A 179 0.05 8.18 -6.00
CA GLY A 179 -0.46 7.54 -7.21
C GLY A 179 -1.43 6.41 -6.95
N ILE A 180 -1.96 5.86 -8.04
CA ILE A 180 -2.89 4.72 -8.01
C ILE A 180 -2.11 3.46 -8.36
N VAL A 181 -2.23 2.43 -7.55
CA VAL A 181 -1.66 1.11 -7.87
C VAL A 181 -2.47 0.51 -9.00
N THR A 182 -1.86 0.29 -10.15
CA THR A 182 -2.52 -0.34 -11.31
C THR A 182 -2.38 -1.85 -11.26
N ARG A 183 -1.18 -2.33 -10.91
CA ARG A 183 -0.85 -3.75 -10.92
C ARG A 183 0.04 -4.11 -9.76
N THR A 184 -0.20 -5.28 -9.19
CA THR A 184 0.57 -5.86 -8.10
C THR A 184 1.01 -7.26 -8.50
N SER A 185 2.31 -7.55 -8.48
CA SER A 185 2.79 -8.91 -8.67
C SER A 185 2.54 -9.74 -7.41
N ASP A 186 2.58 -11.06 -7.56
CA ASP A 186 2.67 -11.96 -6.41
C ASP A 186 4.01 -11.82 -5.67
N VAL A 187 4.01 -12.24 -4.39
CA VAL A 187 5.19 -12.19 -3.54
C VAL A 187 6.15 -13.31 -3.91
N LYS A 188 7.38 -12.92 -4.25
CA LYS A 188 8.46 -13.83 -4.65
C LYS A 188 9.60 -13.77 -3.63
N PRO A 189 10.30 -14.88 -3.36
CA PRO A 189 11.49 -14.85 -2.52
C PRO A 189 12.68 -14.30 -3.32
N LEU A 190 13.23 -13.17 -2.89
CA LEU A 190 14.48 -12.59 -3.39
C LEU A 190 15.64 -13.04 -2.49
N VAL A 191 16.70 -13.56 -3.08
CA VAL A 191 17.91 -13.93 -2.32
C VAL A 191 18.70 -12.67 -1.98
N GLU A 192 19.10 -12.53 -0.71
CA GLU A 192 20.08 -11.51 -0.28
C GLU A 192 21.48 -12.10 -0.14
N VAL A 193 21.59 -13.25 0.54
CA VAL A 193 22.86 -13.96 0.75
C VAL A 193 22.70 -15.40 0.31
N VAL A 194 23.55 -15.82 -0.62
CA VAL A 194 23.64 -17.21 -1.06
C VAL A 194 24.74 -17.90 -0.26
N THR A 195 24.43 -19.07 0.29
CA THR A 195 25.42 -19.93 0.95
C THR A 195 25.77 -21.10 0.05
N TYR A 196 27.05 -21.25 -0.27
CA TYR A 196 27.57 -22.33 -1.09
C TYR A 196 28.32 -23.34 -0.24
N THR A 197 27.97 -24.62 -0.34
CA THR A 197 28.68 -25.72 0.33
C THR A 197 29.59 -26.42 -0.67
N CYS A 198 30.86 -26.61 -0.28
CA CYS A 198 31.87 -27.36 -1.04
C CYS A 198 31.75 -28.87 -0.76
N GLU A 199 31.63 -29.70 -1.80
CA GLU A 199 31.54 -31.17 -1.62
C GLU A 199 32.81 -31.77 -1.00
N THR A 200 33.99 -31.30 -1.42
CA THR A 200 35.26 -31.91 -1.04
C THR A 200 35.77 -31.41 0.30
N CYS A 201 35.53 -30.13 0.60
CA CYS A 201 36.11 -29.45 1.75
C CYS A 201 35.10 -29.16 2.86
N GLY A 202 33.80 -29.28 2.59
CA GLY A 202 32.74 -28.99 3.55
C GLY A 202 32.63 -27.52 3.97
N CYS A 203 33.49 -26.64 3.44
CA CYS A 203 33.45 -25.20 3.77
C CYS A 203 32.22 -24.55 3.14
N GLU A 204 31.58 -23.69 3.92
CA GLU A 204 30.51 -22.79 3.47
C GLU A 204 31.14 -21.47 2.98
N VAL A 205 30.84 -21.07 1.75
CA VAL A 205 31.22 -19.78 1.17
C VAL A 205 29.97 -18.92 1.04
N TYR A 206 30.03 -17.69 1.50
CA TYR A 206 28.91 -16.75 1.46
C TYR A 206 29.10 -15.71 0.36
N ASP A 207 28.10 -15.52 -0.50
CA ASP A 207 28.08 -14.46 -1.51
C ASP A 207 26.89 -13.51 -1.25
N ASP A 208 27.18 -12.22 -1.11
CA ASP A 208 26.17 -11.17 -0.94
C ASP A 208 25.70 -10.69 -2.32
N VAL A 209 24.48 -11.08 -2.66
CA VAL A 209 23.82 -10.78 -3.94
C VAL A 209 22.83 -9.63 -3.84
N SER A 210 22.69 -8.98 -2.66
CA SER A 210 21.71 -7.92 -2.40
C SER A 210 21.78 -6.75 -3.38
N ARG A 211 22.96 -6.48 -3.96
CA ARG A 211 23.18 -5.39 -4.93
C ARG A 211 23.04 -5.81 -6.39
N LYS A 212 22.91 -7.11 -6.69
CA LYS A 212 22.97 -7.66 -8.05
C LYS A 212 21.64 -8.33 -8.40
N LYS A 213 20.90 -7.77 -9.35
CA LYS A 213 19.68 -8.41 -9.88
C LYS A 213 19.99 -9.72 -10.62
N ASN A 214 21.08 -9.72 -11.38
CA ASN A 214 21.61 -10.90 -12.05
C ASN A 214 22.99 -11.18 -11.46
N PHE A 215 23.22 -12.41 -11.00
CA PHE A 215 24.52 -12.86 -10.53
C PHE A 215 24.87 -14.19 -11.18
N LEU A 216 26.17 -14.45 -11.33
CA LEU A 216 26.66 -15.76 -11.73
C LEU A 216 26.99 -16.56 -10.46
N PRO A 217 26.52 -17.79 -10.33
CA PRO A 217 26.85 -18.60 -9.16
C PRO A 217 28.35 -18.91 -9.15
N LEU A 218 28.93 -18.89 -7.95
CA LEU A 218 30.31 -19.30 -7.73
C LEU A 218 30.43 -20.81 -7.96
N SER A 219 31.23 -21.22 -8.95
CA SER A 219 31.42 -22.64 -9.30
C SER A 219 32.68 -23.25 -8.67
N LYS A 220 33.67 -22.42 -8.34
CA LYS A 220 34.96 -22.84 -7.78
C LYS A 220 35.05 -22.42 -6.33
N CYS A 221 35.45 -23.35 -5.47
CA CYS A 221 35.70 -23.06 -4.06
C CYS A 221 36.91 -22.11 -3.89
N THR A 222 36.71 -21.00 -3.17
CA THR A 222 37.75 -20.03 -2.80
C THR A 222 38.48 -20.38 -1.51
N SER A 223 38.09 -21.48 -0.84
CA SER A 223 38.64 -21.84 0.47
C SER A 223 40.14 -22.14 0.41
N LYS A 224 40.88 -21.69 1.42
CA LYS A 224 42.33 -21.94 1.53
C LYS A 224 42.65 -23.44 1.61
N ARG A 225 41.76 -24.30 2.11
CA ARG A 225 41.93 -25.77 2.12
C ARG A 225 41.90 -26.39 0.73
N CYS A 226 40.91 -26.03 -0.10
CA CYS A 226 40.85 -26.50 -1.49
C CYS A 226 41.99 -25.89 -2.32
N ASN A 227 42.33 -24.63 -2.08
CA ASN A 227 43.41 -23.96 -2.78
C ASN A 227 44.79 -24.56 -2.42
N ALA A 228 45.05 -24.83 -1.14
CA ALA A 228 46.28 -25.48 -0.68
C ALA A 228 46.43 -26.89 -1.25
N ASN A 229 45.34 -27.66 -1.30
CA ASN A 229 45.35 -29.02 -1.84
C ASN A 229 45.28 -29.06 -3.39
N LYS A 230 45.16 -27.91 -4.07
CA LYS A 230 44.91 -27.80 -5.53
C LYS A 230 43.73 -28.66 -6.02
N MET A 231 42.77 -28.94 -5.14
CA MET A 231 41.57 -29.71 -5.45
C MET A 231 40.42 -28.75 -5.75
N GLY A 232 39.96 -28.75 -7.00
CA GLY A 232 38.83 -27.95 -7.43
C GLY A 232 37.50 -28.55 -6.99
N GLY A 233 37.13 -28.36 -5.72
CA GLY A 233 35.81 -28.74 -5.22
C GLY A 233 34.71 -27.92 -5.89
N ARG A 234 33.63 -28.59 -6.28
CA ARG A 234 32.41 -27.94 -6.80
C ARG A 234 31.60 -27.37 -5.65
N LEU A 235 31.07 -26.17 -5.86
CA LEU A 235 30.19 -25.48 -4.93
C LEU A 235 28.73 -25.70 -5.29
N PHE A 236 27.92 -26.07 -4.30
CA PHE A 236 26.46 -26.20 -4.44
C PHE A 236 25.78 -25.14 -3.59
N ALA A 237 24.83 -24.41 -4.18
CA ALA A 237 24.04 -23.44 -3.43
C ALA A 237 23.04 -24.19 -2.53
N GLN A 238 23.11 -23.92 -1.22
CA GLN A 238 22.17 -24.48 -0.26
C GLN A 238 21.07 -23.47 0.06
N THR A 239 19.82 -23.83 -0.19
CA THR A 239 18.67 -22.97 0.09
C THR A 239 18.47 -22.75 1.59
N ARG A 240 18.60 -23.79 2.42
CA ARG A 240 18.41 -23.68 3.89
C ARG A 240 19.41 -22.76 4.58
N GLY A 241 20.61 -22.65 4.04
CA GLY A 241 21.62 -21.74 4.58
C GLY A 241 21.47 -20.32 4.07
N SER A 242 20.82 -20.15 2.91
CA SER A 242 20.66 -18.86 2.22
C SER A 242 19.55 -18.02 2.84
N LYS A 243 19.73 -16.70 2.76
CA LYS A 243 18.77 -15.73 3.27
C LYS A 243 17.88 -15.24 2.14
N PHE A 244 16.58 -15.39 2.30
CA PHE A 244 15.57 -14.90 1.38
C PHE A 244 14.74 -13.81 2.04
N VAL A 245 14.40 -12.79 1.26
CA VAL A 245 13.51 -11.69 1.63
C VAL A 245 12.32 -11.68 0.68
N LYS A 246 11.14 -11.33 1.19
CA LYS A 246 9.94 -11.18 0.36
C LYS A 246 10.14 -10.01 -0.61
N TYR A 247 9.81 -10.21 -1.88
CA TYR A 247 9.91 -9.21 -2.92
C TYR A 247 8.60 -9.15 -3.70
N GLN A 248 8.15 -7.93 -3.96
CA GLN A 248 6.95 -7.66 -4.72
C GLN A 248 7.18 -6.44 -5.63
N GLU A 249 6.69 -6.51 -6.87
CA GLU A 249 6.72 -5.40 -7.82
C GLU A 249 5.31 -4.81 -7.93
N LEU A 250 5.21 -3.50 -7.73
CA LEU A 250 3.99 -2.72 -7.92
C LEU A 250 4.17 -1.78 -9.11
N ARG A 251 3.12 -1.59 -9.91
CA ARG A 251 3.08 -0.53 -10.92
C ARG A 251 2.11 0.55 -10.49
N VAL A 252 2.63 1.77 -10.39
CA VAL A 252 1.89 2.92 -9.87
C VAL A 252 1.74 3.94 -10.98
N GLN A 253 0.54 4.48 -11.13
CA GLN A 253 0.17 5.48 -12.13
C GLN A 253 -0.13 6.81 -11.46
N GLU A 254 0.09 7.91 -12.19
CA GLU A 254 -0.24 9.26 -11.67
C GLU A 254 -1.74 9.39 -11.38
N LEU A 255 -2.07 10.15 -10.35
CA LEU A 255 -3.45 10.51 -10.04
C LEU A 255 -4.04 11.35 -11.20
N PRO A 256 -5.28 11.11 -11.66
CA PRO A 256 -5.87 11.85 -12.78
C PRO A 256 -5.89 13.37 -12.60
N LEU A 257 -6.02 13.85 -11.36
CA LEU A 257 -6.02 15.28 -11.02
C LEU A 257 -4.67 15.96 -11.34
N HIS A 258 -3.57 15.21 -11.29
CA HIS A 258 -2.22 15.74 -11.54
C HIS A 258 -1.80 15.67 -13.01
N VAL A 259 -2.65 15.13 -13.88
CA VAL A 259 -2.35 14.99 -15.31
C VAL A 259 -2.81 16.25 -16.05
N PRO A 260 -1.89 16.99 -16.72
CA PRO A 260 -2.28 18.13 -17.52
C PRO A 260 -3.11 17.70 -18.74
N VAL A 261 -4.08 18.54 -19.12
CA VAL A 261 -5.00 18.28 -20.23
C VAL A 261 -4.22 17.94 -21.50
N GLY A 262 -4.55 16.80 -22.12
CA GLY A 262 -3.94 16.33 -23.38
C GLY A 262 -2.70 15.43 -23.22
N HIS A 263 -2.21 15.18 -22.00
CA HIS A 263 -1.13 14.22 -21.77
C HIS A 263 -1.63 12.87 -21.27
N VAL A 264 -0.92 11.81 -21.64
CA VAL A 264 -1.15 10.46 -21.11
C VAL A 264 -0.53 10.36 -19.70
N PRO A 265 -1.21 9.71 -18.74
CA PRO A 265 -0.65 9.43 -17.41
C PRO A 265 0.57 8.51 -17.50
N ARG A 266 1.63 8.85 -16.77
CA ARG A 266 2.85 8.03 -16.67
C ARG A 266 2.71 6.96 -15.59
N SER A 267 3.47 5.87 -15.73
CA SER A 267 3.58 4.84 -14.70
C SER A 267 5.04 4.62 -14.30
N ILE A 268 5.25 4.27 -13.05
CA ILE A 268 6.54 3.92 -12.47
C ILE A 268 6.46 2.54 -11.81
N THR A 269 7.56 1.79 -11.84
CA THR A 269 7.70 0.53 -11.11
C THR A 269 8.23 0.81 -9.71
N VAL A 270 7.59 0.19 -8.72
CA VAL A 270 7.94 0.30 -7.31
C VAL A 270 8.29 -1.10 -6.79
N HIS A 271 9.47 -1.22 -6.19
CA HIS A 271 9.93 -2.46 -5.58
C HIS A 271 9.65 -2.41 -4.09
N CYS A 272 8.79 -3.31 -3.61
CA CYS A 272 8.51 -3.51 -2.20
C CYS A 272 9.30 -4.72 -1.69
N ARG A 273 10.00 -4.54 -0.57
CA ARG A 273 10.78 -5.60 0.09
C ARG A 273 10.24 -5.86 1.50
N GLY A 274 10.43 -7.09 1.96
CA GLY A 274 10.17 -7.49 3.34
C GLY A 274 8.69 -7.40 3.72
N GLU A 275 8.44 -6.68 4.81
CA GLU A 275 7.09 -6.54 5.39
C GLU A 275 6.16 -5.57 4.65
N LEU A 276 6.67 -4.73 3.72
CA LEU A 276 5.81 -3.90 2.86
C LEU A 276 5.04 -4.73 1.81
N THR A 277 5.41 -6.00 1.64
CA THR A 277 4.73 -6.87 0.69
C THR A 277 3.29 -7.18 1.15
N ARG A 278 2.36 -7.27 0.19
CA ARG A 278 0.91 -7.48 0.37
C ARG A 278 0.16 -6.34 1.07
N GLN A 279 0.80 -5.18 1.27
CA GLN A 279 0.09 -4.03 1.82
C GLN A 279 -0.83 -3.40 0.78
N CYS A 280 -0.40 -3.21 -0.47
CA CYS A 280 -1.21 -2.60 -1.52
C CYS A 280 -2.07 -3.61 -2.30
N ALA A 281 -3.30 -3.22 -2.62
CA ALA A 281 -4.11 -3.86 -3.64
C ALA A 281 -4.12 -3.02 -4.93
N PRO A 282 -4.38 -3.63 -6.11
CA PRO A 282 -4.64 -2.86 -7.32
C PRO A 282 -5.91 -2.01 -7.14
N GLY A 283 -5.89 -0.76 -7.61
CA GLY A 283 -6.93 0.24 -7.44
C GLY A 283 -6.74 1.17 -6.24
N ASP A 284 -5.86 0.81 -5.29
CA ASP A 284 -5.61 1.63 -4.11
C ASP A 284 -4.91 2.95 -4.49
N THR A 285 -5.37 4.04 -3.87
CA THR A 285 -4.69 5.34 -3.87
C THR A 285 -3.67 5.34 -2.73
N VAL A 286 -2.40 5.43 -3.10
CA VAL A 286 -1.27 5.27 -2.18
C VAL A 286 -0.33 6.44 -2.28
N THR A 287 0.13 6.89 -1.13
CA THR A 287 1.28 7.76 -0.98
C THR A 287 2.49 6.89 -0.63
N LEU A 288 3.43 6.83 -1.56
CA LEU A 288 4.62 5.99 -1.48
C LEU A 288 5.82 6.87 -1.17
N SER A 289 6.55 6.47 -0.14
CA SER A 289 7.82 7.09 0.21
C SER A 289 8.94 6.13 -0.15
N GLY A 290 9.93 6.58 -0.92
CA GLY A 290 10.95 5.68 -1.41
C GLY A 290 12.15 6.39 -2.02
N ILE A 291 13.17 5.59 -2.32
CA ILE A 291 14.41 6.07 -2.93
C ILE A 291 14.31 5.87 -4.43
N PHE A 292 14.46 6.95 -5.21
CA PHE A 292 14.40 6.87 -6.66
C PHE A 292 15.74 6.43 -7.25
N LEU A 293 15.79 5.26 -7.88
CA LEU A 293 17.05 4.66 -8.35
C LEU A 293 16.96 4.21 -9.82
N PRO A 294 18.03 4.40 -10.61
CA PRO A 294 18.13 3.81 -11.94
C PRO A 294 18.55 2.35 -11.85
N GLN A 295 17.88 1.48 -12.62
CA GLN A 295 18.30 0.12 -12.87
C GLN A 295 19.09 0.05 -14.18
N ARG A 296 20.30 -0.48 -14.11
CA ARG A 296 21.10 -0.74 -15.32
C ARG A 296 20.62 -2.00 -16.01
N PHE A 297 20.50 -1.96 -17.33
CA PHE A 297 20.33 -3.16 -18.14
C PHE A 297 21.66 -3.91 -18.25
N SER A 298 21.62 -5.23 -18.10
CA SER A 298 22.77 -6.12 -18.31
C SER A 298 22.54 -6.99 -19.55
N GLY A 299 23.62 -7.47 -20.17
CA GLY A 299 23.60 -8.35 -21.35
C GLY A 299 23.17 -7.64 -22.65
N PHE A 300 22.52 -8.38 -23.54
CA PHE A 300 22.11 -7.90 -24.87
C PHE A 300 21.19 -6.66 -24.83
N ARG A 301 20.33 -6.54 -23.80
CA ARG A 301 19.50 -5.34 -23.59
C ARG A 301 20.34 -4.11 -23.21
N GLY A 302 21.44 -4.29 -22.48
CA GLY A 302 22.37 -3.20 -22.16
C GLY A 302 23.07 -2.64 -23.39
N MET A 303 23.43 -3.51 -24.35
CA MET A 303 24.08 -3.08 -25.59
C MET A 303 23.14 -2.29 -26.51
N LYS A 304 21.83 -2.61 -26.53
CA LYS A 304 20.81 -1.87 -27.28
C LYS A 304 20.37 -0.57 -26.59
N ALA A 305 20.35 -0.56 -25.26
CA ALA A 305 19.89 0.58 -24.47
C ALA A 305 20.98 1.67 -24.27
N GLY A 306 22.25 1.34 -24.47
CA GLY A 306 23.35 2.30 -24.31
C GLY A 306 23.41 2.84 -22.88
N LEU A 307 23.23 4.16 -22.71
CA LEU A 307 23.21 4.84 -21.42
C LEU A 307 21.80 5.03 -20.83
N ILE A 308 20.75 4.57 -21.53
CA ILE A 308 19.37 4.67 -21.05
C ILE A 308 19.15 3.61 -19.97
N SER A 309 18.83 4.05 -18.78
CA SER A 309 18.47 3.21 -17.64
C SER A 309 16.98 3.35 -17.32
N ASP A 310 16.29 2.24 -17.12
CA ASP A 310 14.95 2.25 -16.53
C ASP A 310 15.06 2.73 -15.08
N THR A 311 14.09 3.50 -14.62
CA THR A 311 14.05 3.99 -13.24
C THR A 311 12.98 3.25 -12.45
N PHE A 312 13.27 2.95 -11.19
CA PHE A 312 12.31 2.37 -10.26
C PHE A 312 12.40 3.10 -8.91
N LEU A 313 11.33 2.97 -8.13
CA LEU A 313 11.29 3.47 -6.76
C LEU A 313 11.49 2.28 -5.80
N GLU A 314 12.46 2.36 -4.90
CA GLU A 314 12.59 1.40 -3.80
C GLU A 314 11.74 1.90 -2.62
N ALA A 315 10.65 1.19 -2.32
CA ALA A 315 9.70 1.62 -1.29
C ALA A 315 10.30 1.52 0.12
N MET A 316 10.17 2.60 0.89
CA MET A 316 10.53 2.71 2.29
C MET A 316 9.28 2.79 3.17
N SER A 317 8.22 3.47 2.71
CA SER A 317 6.90 3.45 3.34
C SER A 317 5.80 3.47 2.29
N VAL A 318 4.66 2.90 2.69
CA VAL A 318 3.45 2.78 1.88
C VAL A 318 2.29 3.23 2.76
N ASP A 319 1.76 4.41 2.47
CA ASP A 319 0.61 4.96 3.20
C ASP A 319 -0.59 4.94 2.25
N LYS A 320 -1.69 4.32 2.68
CA LYS A 320 -2.94 4.31 1.91
C LYS A 320 -3.78 5.52 2.26
N GLU A 321 -4.27 6.25 1.25
CA GLU A 321 -5.18 7.37 1.48
C GLU A 321 -6.59 6.88 1.84
N LYS A 322 -7.04 5.83 1.15
CA LYS A 322 -8.30 5.14 1.46
C LYS A 322 -8.02 4.04 2.47
N LYS A 323 -8.14 4.36 3.76
CA LYS A 323 -8.06 3.37 4.84
C LYS A 323 -9.31 2.48 4.83
N ASN A 324 -9.16 1.20 5.17
CA ASN A 324 -10.32 0.37 5.50
C ASN A 324 -11.01 0.96 6.75
N TYR A 325 -12.33 0.81 6.89
CA TYR A 325 -13.08 1.31 8.06
C TYR A 325 -12.46 0.87 9.40
N SER A 326 -11.81 -0.30 9.44
CA SER A 326 -11.12 -0.84 10.61
C SER A 326 -9.76 -0.19 10.94
N GLU A 327 -9.20 0.61 10.03
CA GLU A 327 -7.88 1.23 10.13
C GLU A 327 -7.96 2.76 10.30
N ILE A 328 -9.16 3.33 10.30
CA ILE A 328 -9.36 4.74 10.62
C ILE A 328 -9.13 4.90 12.13
N GLU A 329 -7.91 5.27 12.50
CA GLU A 329 -7.61 5.72 13.86
C GLU A 329 -8.42 7.00 14.12
N ALA A 330 -9.23 6.95 15.17
CA ALA A 330 -9.94 8.11 15.69
C ALA A 330 -8.89 9.11 16.21
N ASP A 331 -8.91 10.32 15.66
CA ASP A 331 -8.10 11.41 16.16
C ASP A 331 -8.84 12.00 17.37
N ASP A 332 -8.16 12.26 18.49
CA ASP A 332 -8.80 12.70 19.75
C ASP A 332 -9.67 13.98 19.55
N LYS A 333 -9.33 14.78 18.54
CA LYS A 333 -10.09 15.99 18.15
C LYS A 333 -11.41 15.67 17.44
N VAL A 334 -11.44 14.61 16.66
CA VAL A 334 -12.64 14.15 15.96
C VAL A 334 -13.59 13.52 16.96
N ASP A 335 -13.08 12.74 17.91
CA ASP A 335 -13.90 12.13 18.96
C ASP A 335 -14.67 13.18 19.77
N ALA A 336 -14.01 14.28 20.14
CA ALA A 336 -14.68 15.39 20.81
C ALA A 336 -15.80 16.02 19.94
N LEU A 337 -15.58 16.14 18.64
CA LEU A 337 -16.60 16.62 17.71
C LEU A 337 -17.75 15.61 17.54
N ILE A 338 -17.47 14.30 17.57
CA ILE A 338 -18.48 13.25 17.52
C ILE A 338 -19.38 13.33 18.76
N ASP A 339 -18.79 13.53 19.95
CA ASP A 339 -19.54 13.71 21.19
C ASP A 339 -20.45 14.96 21.11
N ASP A 340 -19.94 16.08 20.60
CA ASP A 340 -20.72 17.30 20.38
C ASP A 340 -21.89 17.08 19.40
N VAL A 341 -21.69 16.27 18.35
CA VAL A 341 -22.76 15.92 17.40
C VAL A 341 -23.79 14.99 18.04
N ALA A 342 -23.35 14.03 18.85
CA ALA A 342 -24.22 13.07 19.54
C ALA A 342 -25.17 13.74 20.52
N ASP A 343 -24.73 14.81 21.19
CA ASP A 343 -25.57 15.59 22.11
C ASP A 343 -26.61 16.46 21.38
N SER A 344 -26.43 16.71 20.08
CA SER A 344 -27.35 17.54 19.31
C SER A 344 -28.60 16.75 18.85
N PRO A 345 -29.83 17.20 19.18
CA PRO A 345 -31.06 16.46 18.88
C PRO A 345 -31.43 16.43 17.38
N ASP A 346 -30.81 17.27 16.54
CA ASP A 346 -31.04 17.35 15.10
C ASP A 346 -29.86 16.84 14.24
N ALA A 347 -29.03 15.96 14.81
CA ALA A 347 -27.86 15.41 14.12
C ALA A 347 -28.22 14.78 12.76
N TYR A 348 -29.35 14.07 12.67
CA TYR A 348 -29.78 13.44 11.42
C TYR A 348 -30.09 14.45 10.30
N SER A 349 -30.87 15.50 10.59
CA SER A 349 -31.18 16.50 9.57
C SER A 349 -29.94 17.32 9.21
N ARG A 350 -29.12 17.67 10.21
CA ARG A 350 -27.87 18.42 9.99
C ARG A 350 -26.88 17.64 9.12
N LEU A 351 -26.67 16.35 9.37
CA LEU A 351 -25.82 15.49 8.54
C LEU A 351 -26.39 15.36 7.14
N SER A 352 -27.71 15.14 7.00
CA SER A 352 -28.34 15.01 5.68
C SER A 352 -28.22 16.27 4.83
N ARG A 353 -28.32 17.46 5.43
CA ARG A 353 -28.14 18.74 4.73
C ARG A 353 -26.67 19.07 4.46
N SER A 354 -25.75 18.53 5.27
CA SER A 354 -24.30 18.62 5.05
C SER A 354 -23.82 17.79 3.86
N ILE A 355 -24.58 16.77 3.43
CA ILE A 355 -24.27 16.02 2.21
C ILE A 355 -24.57 16.88 0.97
N ALA A 356 -23.55 17.11 0.15
CA ALA A 356 -23.63 17.89 -1.09
C ALA A 356 -24.35 19.23 -0.90
N PRO A 357 -23.80 20.18 -0.11
CA PRO A 357 -24.43 21.47 0.16
C PRO A 357 -24.56 22.34 -1.10
N GLU A 358 -23.76 22.05 -2.13
CA GLU A 358 -23.84 22.67 -3.46
C GLU A 358 -25.20 22.47 -4.14
N ILE A 359 -25.89 21.37 -3.84
CA ILE A 359 -27.18 21.02 -4.45
C ILE A 359 -28.31 21.47 -3.54
N PHE A 360 -29.16 22.36 -4.06
CA PHE A 360 -30.35 22.85 -3.38
C PHE A 360 -31.47 21.80 -3.34
N GLY A 361 -32.17 21.70 -2.22
CA GLY A 361 -33.33 20.82 -2.06
C GLY A 361 -33.01 19.33 -1.89
N HIS A 362 -33.94 18.49 -2.32
CA HIS A 362 -33.87 17.02 -2.25
C HIS A 362 -33.53 16.46 -0.86
N GLU A 363 -34.10 17.02 0.21
CA GLU A 363 -33.81 16.59 1.59
C GLU A 363 -34.06 15.08 1.79
N ASP A 364 -35.16 14.55 1.26
CA ASP A 364 -35.50 13.13 1.40
C ASP A 364 -34.52 12.21 0.68
N VAL A 365 -34.01 12.63 -0.48
CA VAL A 365 -33.00 11.86 -1.21
C VAL A 365 -31.68 11.89 -0.44
N LYS A 366 -31.25 13.07 0.05
CA LYS A 366 -30.03 13.19 0.85
C LYS A 366 -30.08 12.35 2.13
N ARG A 367 -31.24 12.31 2.80
CA ARG A 367 -31.52 11.44 3.95
C ARG A 367 -31.36 9.96 3.62
N ALA A 368 -31.86 9.51 2.48
CA ALA A 368 -31.69 8.13 2.05
C ALA A 368 -30.24 7.80 1.68
N LEU A 369 -29.53 8.74 1.04
CA LEU A 369 -28.11 8.60 0.72
C LEU A 369 -27.24 8.54 1.98
N LEU A 370 -27.60 9.27 3.04
CA LEU A 370 -26.96 9.15 4.35
C LEU A 370 -27.13 7.74 4.91
N LEU A 371 -28.35 7.18 4.85
CA LEU A 371 -28.60 5.79 5.29
C LEU A 371 -27.80 4.77 4.46
N GLN A 372 -27.59 5.04 3.17
CA GLN A 372 -26.74 4.21 2.32
C GLN A 372 -25.27 4.29 2.69
N LEU A 373 -24.77 5.47 3.09
CA LEU A 373 -23.39 5.65 3.56
C LEU A 373 -23.12 4.92 4.88
N VAL A 374 -24.07 4.95 5.81
CA VAL A 374 -23.98 4.23 7.09
C VAL A 374 -24.10 2.71 6.86
N GLY A 375 -25.00 2.29 5.97
CA GLY A 375 -25.28 0.88 5.71
C GLY A 375 -26.00 0.18 6.87
N GLY A 376 -26.43 -1.05 6.64
CA GLY A 376 -27.09 -1.89 7.64
C GLY A 376 -26.19 -3.01 8.17
N VAL A 377 -26.55 -3.56 9.33
CA VAL A 377 -25.83 -4.71 9.91
C VAL A 377 -26.21 -5.99 9.15
N THR A 378 -25.21 -6.67 8.58
CA THR A 378 -25.41 -8.01 8.02
C THR A 378 -25.76 -9.01 9.14
N ARG A 379 -26.80 -9.82 8.93
CA ARG A 379 -27.23 -10.83 9.90
C ARG A 379 -27.02 -12.23 9.32
N THR A 380 -26.34 -13.08 10.08
CA THR A 380 -26.28 -14.51 9.82
C THR A 380 -27.36 -15.19 10.65
N LEU A 381 -28.32 -15.84 9.98
CA LEU A 381 -29.28 -16.69 10.67
C LEU A 381 -28.56 -17.96 11.18
N GLY A 382 -29.11 -18.60 12.22
CA GLY A 382 -28.57 -19.84 12.78
C GLY A 382 -28.44 -20.99 11.76
N ASP A 383 -29.19 -20.91 10.66
CA ASP A 383 -29.18 -21.87 9.55
C ASP A 383 -28.08 -21.63 8.52
N GLY A 384 -27.15 -20.68 8.76
CA GLY A 384 -26.03 -20.37 7.86
C GLY A 384 -26.39 -19.49 6.66
N VAL A 385 -27.67 -19.11 6.50
CA VAL A 385 -28.10 -18.13 5.49
C VAL A 385 -27.69 -16.73 5.94
N ARG A 386 -26.99 -16.01 5.06
CA ARG A 386 -26.56 -14.62 5.29
C ARG A 386 -27.53 -13.65 4.65
N LEU A 387 -28.11 -12.76 5.46
CA LEU A 387 -28.94 -11.66 4.99
C LEU A 387 -28.07 -10.43 4.75
N ARG A 388 -28.21 -9.83 3.56
CA ARG A 388 -27.52 -8.59 3.19
C ARG A 388 -27.99 -7.42 4.06
N GLY A 389 -27.06 -6.58 4.49
CA GLY A 389 -27.34 -5.31 5.18
C GLY A 389 -27.16 -4.08 4.27
N ASP A 390 -26.67 -4.27 3.05
CA ASP A 390 -26.36 -3.18 2.13
C ASP A 390 -27.63 -2.67 1.43
N VAL A 391 -27.79 -1.35 1.40
CA VAL A 391 -28.97 -0.68 0.82
C VAL A 391 -28.66 -0.28 -0.63
N ASN A 392 -29.49 -0.76 -1.56
CA ASN A 392 -29.37 -0.40 -2.97
C ASN A 392 -30.41 0.67 -3.32
N ILE A 393 -29.94 1.79 -3.88
CA ILE A 393 -30.78 2.93 -4.22
C ILE A 393 -30.67 3.21 -5.73
N CYS A 394 -31.80 3.51 -6.37
CA CYS A 394 -31.83 3.96 -7.75
C CYS A 394 -32.55 5.31 -7.87
N LEU A 395 -31.83 6.28 -8.44
CA LEU A 395 -32.30 7.64 -8.72
C LEU A 395 -32.76 7.73 -10.17
N MET A 396 -34.05 7.94 -10.35
CA MET A 396 -34.71 8.03 -11.64
C MET A 396 -35.19 9.44 -11.86
N GLY A 397 -35.03 10.00 -13.05
CA GLY A 397 -35.56 11.34 -13.28
C GLY A 397 -35.19 11.97 -14.61
N ASP A 398 -35.75 13.15 -14.84
CA ASP A 398 -35.45 13.96 -16.02
C ASP A 398 -33.97 14.44 -15.99
N PRO A 399 -33.37 14.78 -17.14
CA PRO A 399 -32.06 15.42 -17.16
C PRO A 399 -32.16 16.81 -16.52
N GLY A 400 -31.11 17.22 -15.80
CA GLY A 400 -31.05 18.53 -15.15
C GLY A 400 -31.29 18.53 -13.64
N VAL A 401 -31.79 17.43 -13.05
CA VAL A 401 -32.01 17.30 -11.59
C VAL A 401 -30.75 16.95 -10.79
N ALA A 402 -29.56 17.31 -11.27
CA ALA A 402 -28.26 17.11 -10.60
C ALA A 402 -27.90 15.67 -10.13
N LYS A 403 -28.58 14.62 -10.63
CA LYS A 403 -28.35 13.21 -10.25
C LYS A 403 -26.88 12.78 -10.29
N SER A 404 -26.18 13.04 -11.39
CA SER A 404 -24.77 12.68 -11.55
C SER A 404 -23.85 13.42 -10.57
N GLN A 405 -24.23 14.62 -10.13
CA GLN A 405 -23.47 15.38 -9.14
C GLN A 405 -23.67 14.79 -7.73
N LEU A 406 -24.89 14.33 -7.40
CA LEU A 406 -25.14 13.57 -6.16
C LEU A 406 -24.30 12.29 -6.14
N LEU A 407 -24.28 11.51 -7.22
CA LEU A 407 -23.46 10.30 -7.34
C LEU A 407 -21.98 10.58 -7.07
N LYS A 408 -21.42 11.62 -7.71
CA LYS A 408 -20.01 12.00 -7.54
C LYS A 408 -19.70 12.41 -6.10
N SER A 409 -20.61 13.15 -5.46
CA SER A 409 -20.46 13.61 -4.07
C SER A 409 -20.47 12.44 -3.08
N ILE A 410 -21.27 11.41 -3.34
CA ILE A 410 -21.32 10.21 -2.49
C ILE A 410 -20.11 9.32 -2.75
N ALA A 411 -19.70 9.16 -4.00
CA ALA A 411 -18.50 8.43 -4.37
C ALA A 411 -17.23 9.06 -3.79
N SER A 412 -17.18 10.39 -3.68
CA SER A 412 -16.09 11.09 -3.00
C SER A 412 -16.22 11.00 -1.48
N THR A 413 -17.42 11.06 -0.91
CA THR A 413 -17.61 10.96 0.55
C THR A 413 -17.31 9.55 1.05
N SER A 414 -17.73 8.49 0.34
CA SER A 414 -17.46 7.11 0.76
C SER A 414 -15.96 6.76 0.65
N PRO A 415 -15.34 6.16 1.68
CA PRO A 415 -13.92 5.80 1.65
C PRO A 415 -13.59 4.80 0.53
N ARG A 416 -14.53 3.90 0.22
CA ARG A 416 -14.42 2.94 -0.90
C ARG A 416 -15.43 3.22 -2.01
N GLY A 417 -15.73 4.51 -2.25
CA GLY A 417 -16.56 4.95 -3.35
C GLY A 417 -15.87 4.79 -4.72
N VAL A 418 -16.55 4.15 -5.67
CA VAL A 418 -16.13 4.05 -7.07
C VAL A 418 -17.23 4.62 -7.96
N TYR A 419 -16.87 5.52 -8.87
CA TYR A 419 -17.78 6.09 -9.85
C TYR A 419 -17.54 5.49 -11.23
N THR A 420 -18.59 4.97 -11.85
CA THR A 420 -18.58 4.42 -13.20
C THR A 420 -19.79 4.92 -14.01
N THR A 421 -19.67 4.85 -15.32
CA THR A 421 -20.77 5.09 -16.27
C THR A 421 -21.14 3.77 -16.93
N GLY A 422 -22.43 3.52 -17.11
CA GLY A 422 -22.96 2.32 -17.73
C GLY A 422 -22.45 2.06 -19.15
N LYS A 423 -22.03 3.09 -19.89
CA LYS A 423 -21.38 2.93 -21.20
C LYS A 423 -19.87 2.84 -21.15
N GLY A 424 -19.24 3.48 -20.17
CA GLY A 424 -17.77 3.53 -20.06
C GLY A 424 -17.16 2.36 -19.31
N SER A 425 -17.98 1.50 -18.69
CA SER A 425 -17.55 0.29 -18.00
C SER A 425 -18.24 -0.92 -18.61
N SER A 426 -17.54 -1.63 -19.49
CA SER A 426 -18.00 -2.92 -19.98
C SER A 426 -18.06 -3.95 -18.84
N GLY A 427 -18.73 -5.09 -19.05
CA GLY A 427 -18.87 -6.14 -18.03
C GLY A 427 -17.56 -6.63 -17.47
N VAL A 428 -16.48 -6.60 -18.26
CA VAL A 428 -15.11 -6.91 -17.80
C VAL A 428 -14.57 -5.83 -16.85
N GLY A 429 -14.87 -4.55 -17.12
CA GLY A 429 -14.52 -3.42 -16.26
C GLY A 429 -15.39 -3.33 -14.99
N LEU A 430 -16.61 -3.87 -14.99
CA LEU A 430 -17.46 -3.96 -13.80
C LEU A 430 -17.11 -5.15 -12.90
N THR A 431 -16.84 -6.32 -13.49
CA THR A 431 -16.62 -7.59 -12.77
C THR A 431 -15.15 -7.81 -12.41
N ALA A 432 -14.40 -8.51 -13.27
CA ALA A 432 -12.96 -8.59 -13.24
C ALA A 432 -12.43 -9.07 -14.60
N ALA A 433 -11.18 -8.71 -14.88
CA ALA A 433 -10.45 -9.09 -16.08
C ALA A 433 -9.35 -10.09 -15.73
N VAL A 434 -9.07 -11.01 -16.65
CA VAL A 434 -7.85 -11.84 -16.57
C VAL A 434 -6.80 -11.20 -17.48
N VAL A 435 -5.69 -10.77 -16.89
CA VAL A 435 -4.58 -10.09 -17.59
C VAL A 435 -3.30 -10.89 -17.42
N ARG A 436 -2.58 -11.09 -18.52
CA ARG A 436 -1.28 -11.78 -18.52
C ARG A 436 -0.17 -10.84 -18.08
N ASP A 437 0.61 -11.22 -17.08
CA ASP A 437 1.79 -10.48 -16.66
C ASP A 437 2.87 -10.54 -17.75
N ALA A 438 3.41 -9.38 -18.12
CA ALA A 438 4.46 -9.28 -19.13
C ALA A 438 5.81 -9.86 -18.65
N THR A 439 6.04 -9.92 -17.33
CA THR A 439 7.31 -10.40 -16.78
C THR A 439 7.31 -11.90 -16.52
N THR A 440 6.26 -12.44 -15.89
CA THR A 440 6.18 -13.88 -15.57
C THR A 440 5.40 -14.69 -16.59
N SER A 441 4.68 -14.05 -17.51
CA SER A 441 3.72 -14.71 -18.39
C SER A 441 2.58 -15.44 -17.65
N GLU A 442 2.41 -15.23 -16.34
CA GLU A 442 1.33 -15.79 -15.54
C GLU A 442 0.04 -14.99 -15.77
N MET A 443 -1.10 -15.66 -15.61
CA MET A 443 -2.42 -15.04 -15.72
C MET A 443 -2.80 -14.49 -14.35
N SER A 444 -2.85 -13.17 -14.22
CA SER A 444 -3.29 -12.46 -13.02
C SER A 444 -4.73 -11.98 -13.19
N LEU A 445 -5.47 -11.86 -12.08
CA LEU A 445 -6.83 -11.37 -12.07
C LEU A 445 -6.84 -9.91 -11.62
N GLU A 446 -7.36 -9.01 -12.45
CA GLU A 446 -7.56 -7.59 -12.14
C GLU A 446 -9.04 -7.35 -11.80
N GLY A 447 -9.31 -6.90 -10.57
CA GLY A 447 -10.67 -6.57 -10.11
C GLY A 447 -11.30 -5.43 -10.91
N GLY A 448 -12.57 -5.58 -11.29
CA GLY A 448 -13.39 -4.51 -11.86
C GLY A 448 -13.97 -3.59 -10.78
N ALA A 449 -14.74 -2.58 -11.20
CA ALA A 449 -15.25 -1.53 -10.32
C ALA A 449 -16.05 -2.06 -9.12
N LEU A 450 -16.86 -3.11 -9.29
CA LEU A 450 -17.67 -3.68 -8.20
C LEU A 450 -16.80 -4.44 -7.18
N VAL A 451 -15.76 -5.12 -7.65
CA VAL A 451 -14.82 -5.85 -6.77
C VAL A 451 -13.93 -4.86 -6.02
N LEU A 452 -13.52 -3.76 -6.66
CA LEU A 452 -12.78 -2.69 -6.01
C LEU A 452 -13.61 -1.96 -4.95
N ALA A 453 -14.92 -1.85 -5.18
CA ALA A 453 -15.90 -1.25 -4.26
C ALA A 453 -16.41 -2.22 -3.17
N ASP A 454 -15.75 -3.36 -2.91
CA ASP A 454 -16.14 -4.27 -1.81
C ASP A 454 -16.19 -3.51 -0.46
N CYS A 455 -17.27 -3.71 0.30
CA CYS A 455 -17.62 -2.97 1.52
C CYS A 455 -17.71 -1.44 1.34
N GLY A 456 -17.98 -0.97 0.11
CA GLY A 456 -18.17 0.44 -0.21
C GLY A 456 -19.41 0.67 -1.07
N ILE A 457 -19.43 1.82 -1.75
CA ILE A 457 -20.53 2.21 -2.64
C ILE A 457 -20.02 2.24 -4.09
N CYS A 458 -20.69 1.50 -4.98
CA CYS A 458 -20.49 1.60 -6.41
C CYS A 458 -21.57 2.53 -6.99
N CYS A 459 -21.14 3.68 -7.49
CA CYS A 459 -22.00 4.67 -8.13
C CYS A 459 -21.99 4.45 -9.65
N ILE A 460 -23.15 4.13 -10.22
CA ILE A 460 -23.30 3.85 -11.66
C ILE A 460 -24.22 4.90 -12.28
N ASP A 461 -23.68 5.74 -13.16
CA ASP A 461 -24.46 6.69 -13.96
C ASP A 461 -24.90 6.08 -15.30
N GLU A 462 -25.95 6.62 -15.91
CA GLU A 462 -26.53 6.13 -17.17
C GLU A 462 -26.88 4.63 -17.14
N PHE A 463 -27.46 4.18 -16.04
CA PHE A 463 -27.80 2.78 -15.82
C PHE A 463 -28.78 2.22 -16.89
N ASP A 464 -29.62 3.08 -17.49
CA ASP A 464 -30.53 2.70 -18.57
C ASP A 464 -29.81 2.37 -19.89
N LYS A 465 -28.56 2.81 -20.05
CA LYS A 465 -27.75 2.61 -21.26
C LYS A 465 -26.79 1.42 -21.18
N MET A 466 -26.83 0.66 -20.09
CA MET A 466 -26.03 -0.55 -19.94
C MET A 466 -26.50 -1.66 -20.88
N ASP A 467 -25.53 -2.38 -21.43
CA ASP A 467 -25.73 -3.57 -22.26
C ASP A 467 -26.30 -4.72 -21.43
N GLU A 468 -27.02 -5.63 -22.09
CA GLU A 468 -27.69 -6.76 -21.43
C GLU A 468 -26.70 -7.71 -20.74
N HIS A 469 -25.49 -7.90 -21.29
CA HIS A 469 -24.45 -8.72 -20.66
C HIS A 469 -24.06 -8.16 -19.29
N ASP A 470 -23.88 -6.84 -19.19
CA ASP A 470 -23.42 -6.17 -17.98
C ASP A 470 -24.50 -6.15 -16.91
N ARG A 471 -25.78 -6.16 -17.33
CA ARG A 471 -26.93 -6.34 -16.41
C ARG A 471 -26.87 -7.70 -15.71
N THR A 472 -26.48 -8.77 -16.39
CA THR A 472 -26.38 -10.11 -15.76
C THR A 472 -25.34 -10.15 -14.65
N ALA A 473 -24.20 -9.47 -14.83
CA ALA A 473 -23.18 -9.34 -13.81
C ALA A 473 -23.69 -8.58 -12.57
N ILE A 474 -24.42 -7.48 -12.77
CA ILE A 474 -25.00 -6.72 -11.65
C ILE A 474 -26.07 -7.54 -10.93
N HIS A 475 -26.86 -8.32 -11.65
CA HIS A 475 -27.83 -9.24 -11.04
C HIS A 475 -27.18 -10.24 -10.08
N GLU A 476 -26.03 -10.79 -10.46
CA GLU A 476 -25.25 -11.69 -9.60
C GLU A 476 -24.76 -10.97 -8.34
N VAL A 477 -24.19 -9.77 -8.49
CA VAL A 477 -23.65 -8.97 -7.38
C VAL A 477 -24.75 -8.55 -6.40
N MET A 478 -25.92 -8.10 -6.89
CA MET A 478 -27.02 -7.67 -6.03
C MET A 478 -27.71 -8.82 -5.29
N GLU A 479 -27.69 -10.04 -5.84
CA GLU A 479 -28.16 -11.26 -5.15
C GLU A 479 -27.15 -11.78 -4.14
N GLN A 480 -26.00 -12.21 -4.65
CA GLN A 480 -25.08 -13.09 -3.94
C GLN A 480 -23.95 -12.31 -3.28
N GLN A 481 -23.78 -11.03 -3.64
CA GLN A 481 -22.65 -10.20 -3.23
C GLN A 481 -21.30 -10.82 -3.62
N THR A 482 -21.30 -11.57 -4.72
CA THR A 482 -20.15 -12.26 -5.29
C THR A 482 -20.15 -12.15 -6.80
N VAL A 483 -18.97 -12.25 -7.39
CA VAL A 483 -18.74 -12.29 -8.83
C VAL A 483 -18.01 -13.58 -9.15
N SER A 484 -18.64 -14.46 -9.92
CA SER A 484 -18.04 -15.71 -10.38
C SER A 484 -17.34 -15.51 -11.73
N ILE A 485 -16.08 -15.96 -11.80
CA ILE A 485 -15.27 -15.86 -13.02
C ILE A 485 -14.74 -17.24 -13.37
N ALA A 486 -15.11 -17.70 -14.56
CA ALA A 486 -14.63 -18.92 -15.19
C ALA A 486 -14.02 -18.56 -16.56
N LYS A 487 -12.80 -18.02 -16.57
CA LYS A 487 -12.10 -17.58 -17.79
C LYS A 487 -10.63 -18.00 -17.77
N ALA A 488 -10.10 -18.36 -18.94
CA ALA A 488 -8.68 -18.68 -19.14
C ALA A 488 -8.09 -19.72 -18.14
N GLY A 489 -8.91 -20.71 -17.75
CA GLY A 489 -8.50 -21.77 -16.80
C GLY A 489 -8.55 -21.37 -15.32
N ILE A 490 -8.99 -20.15 -15.01
CA ILE A 490 -9.22 -19.68 -13.65
C ILE A 490 -10.73 -19.77 -13.38
N THR A 491 -11.11 -20.59 -12.40
CA THR A 491 -12.45 -20.70 -11.85
C THR A 491 -12.43 -20.21 -10.41
N THR A 492 -12.77 -18.95 -10.19
CA THR A 492 -12.72 -18.31 -8.87
C THR A 492 -13.94 -17.43 -8.65
N THR A 493 -14.44 -17.41 -7.42
CA THR A 493 -15.45 -16.47 -6.96
C THR A 493 -14.79 -15.35 -6.17
N LEU A 494 -15.13 -14.11 -6.49
CA LEU A 494 -14.66 -12.91 -5.80
C LEU A 494 -15.80 -12.32 -5.00
N ASN A 495 -15.51 -11.80 -3.81
CA ASN A 495 -16.49 -11.10 -3.01
C ASN A 495 -16.66 -9.67 -3.55
N ALA A 496 -17.92 -9.23 -3.66
CA ALA A 496 -18.30 -7.89 -4.11
C ALA A 496 -19.47 -7.39 -3.28
N ARG A 497 -19.25 -7.22 -1.96
CA ARG A 497 -20.21 -6.69 -0.98
C ARG A 497 -20.30 -5.17 -1.10
N SER A 498 -20.71 -4.72 -2.28
CA SER A 498 -20.83 -3.31 -2.61
C SER A 498 -22.31 -2.91 -2.59
N ALA A 499 -22.61 -1.76 -2.01
CA ALA A 499 -23.91 -1.13 -2.17
C ALA A 499 -23.96 -0.44 -3.54
N VAL A 500 -25.01 -0.69 -4.31
CA VAL A 500 -25.17 -0.08 -5.64
C VAL A 500 -26.03 1.18 -5.53
N LEU A 501 -25.48 2.29 -6.00
CA LEU A 501 -26.21 3.54 -6.21
C LEU A 501 -26.28 3.81 -7.71
N ALA A 502 -27.47 3.66 -8.29
CA ALA A 502 -27.68 3.81 -9.73
C ALA A 502 -28.39 5.14 -10.04
N ALA A 503 -28.01 5.80 -11.15
CA ALA A 503 -28.82 6.84 -11.77
C ALA A 503 -29.30 6.40 -13.15
N ALA A 504 -30.59 6.60 -13.41
CA ALA A 504 -31.24 6.24 -14.65
C ALA A 504 -32.06 7.41 -15.21
N ASN A 505 -32.09 7.50 -16.54
CA ASN A 505 -32.91 8.45 -17.27
C ASN A 505 -34.12 7.74 -17.90
N PRO A 506 -35.28 8.40 -18.01
CA PRO A 506 -36.42 7.86 -18.75
C PRO A 506 -36.08 7.75 -20.24
N LEU A 507 -36.72 6.81 -20.93
CA LEU A 507 -36.35 6.40 -22.29
C LEU A 507 -36.36 7.54 -23.31
N TYR A 508 -37.32 8.46 -23.18
CA TYR A 508 -37.48 9.63 -24.06
C TYR A 508 -36.96 10.94 -23.45
N GLY A 509 -36.09 10.86 -22.43
CA GLY A 509 -35.52 12.01 -21.73
C GLY A 509 -36.47 12.70 -20.76
N ARG A 510 -37.78 12.72 -21.01
CA ARG A 510 -38.80 13.18 -20.06
C ARG A 510 -39.71 12.06 -19.60
N TYR A 511 -40.09 12.08 -18.34
CA TYR A 511 -41.04 11.12 -17.78
C TYR A 511 -42.47 11.38 -18.27
N ASN A 512 -43.10 10.37 -18.88
CA ASN A 512 -44.48 10.47 -19.33
C ASN A 512 -45.45 9.90 -18.29
N LYS A 513 -46.23 10.78 -17.64
CA LYS A 513 -47.21 10.41 -16.61
C LYS A 513 -48.34 9.50 -17.10
N LYS A 514 -48.54 9.38 -18.41
CA LYS A 514 -49.58 8.51 -19.00
C LYS A 514 -49.17 7.04 -19.10
N LYS A 515 -47.88 6.75 -19.03
CA LYS A 515 -47.33 5.39 -19.13
C LYS A 515 -47.01 4.83 -17.76
N THR A 516 -46.97 3.51 -17.66
CA THR A 516 -46.53 2.83 -16.43
C THR A 516 -45.05 3.08 -16.18
N MET A 517 -44.62 2.94 -14.92
CA MET A 517 -43.21 3.11 -14.54
C MET A 517 -42.29 2.18 -15.35
N ALA A 518 -42.66 0.90 -15.47
CA ALA A 518 -41.87 -0.10 -16.21
C ALA A 518 -41.77 0.20 -17.71
N GLU A 519 -42.78 0.82 -18.34
CA GLU A 519 -42.70 1.21 -19.76
C GLU A 519 -41.88 2.48 -20.00
N ASN A 520 -41.82 3.36 -19.00
CA ASN A 520 -41.00 4.57 -19.07
C ASN A 520 -39.50 4.29 -18.94
N ILE A 521 -39.14 3.09 -18.47
CA ILE A 521 -37.80 2.71 -18.06
C ILE A 521 -37.38 1.45 -18.82
N ASN A 522 -36.19 1.44 -19.43
CA ASN A 522 -35.69 0.26 -20.12
C ASN A 522 -35.05 -0.79 -19.18
N LEU A 523 -35.70 -1.10 -18.05
CA LEU A 523 -35.19 -2.03 -17.04
C LEU A 523 -36.19 -3.15 -16.77
N PRO A 524 -35.72 -4.42 -16.68
CA PRO A 524 -36.59 -5.53 -16.35
C PRO A 524 -37.04 -5.45 -14.87
N ASN A 525 -38.27 -5.88 -14.59
CA ASN A 525 -38.83 -5.90 -13.23
C ASN A 525 -38.00 -6.74 -12.26
N SER A 526 -37.28 -7.76 -12.75
CA SER A 526 -36.35 -8.59 -11.97
C SER A 526 -35.18 -7.80 -11.38
N LEU A 527 -34.84 -6.65 -11.98
CA LEU A 527 -33.79 -5.75 -11.50
C LEU A 527 -34.38 -4.71 -10.55
N LEU A 528 -35.54 -4.14 -10.91
CA LEU A 528 -36.23 -3.18 -10.06
C LEU A 528 -36.56 -3.75 -8.68
N SER A 529 -36.90 -5.04 -8.58
CA SER A 529 -37.15 -5.71 -7.30
C SER A 529 -35.91 -5.88 -6.41
N ARG A 530 -34.70 -5.64 -6.92
CA ARG A 530 -33.44 -5.73 -6.17
C ARG A 530 -33.02 -4.42 -5.52
N PHE A 531 -33.57 -3.31 -5.99
CA PHE A 531 -33.41 -2.00 -5.36
C PHE A 531 -34.38 -1.89 -4.20
N ASP A 532 -33.85 -1.43 -3.06
CA ASP A 532 -34.65 -1.27 -1.85
C ASP A 532 -35.41 0.07 -1.89
N LEU A 533 -34.78 1.11 -2.47
CA LEU A 533 -35.38 2.44 -2.65
C LEU A 533 -35.29 2.89 -4.12
N LEU A 534 -36.43 3.31 -4.66
CA LEU A 534 -36.56 3.89 -6.00
C LEU A 534 -37.06 5.33 -5.86
N PHE A 535 -36.19 6.29 -6.15
CA PHE A 535 -36.56 7.71 -6.14
C PHE A 535 -36.88 8.18 -7.54
N LEU A 536 -38.04 8.82 -7.69
CA LEU A 536 -38.49 9.40 -8.95
C LEU A 536 -38.46 10.94 -8.83
N LEU A 537 -37.42 11.52 -9.41
CA LEU A 537 -37.16 12.95 -9.49
C LEU A 537 -37.78 13.51 -10.78
N LEU A 538 -38.92 14.17 -10.64
CA LEU A 538 -39.58 14.85 -11.75
C LEU A 538 -39.28 16.34 -11.70
N ASP A 539 -38.90 16.88 -12.85
CA ASP A 539 -38.81 18.33 -13.02
C ASP A 539 -40.22 18.90 -13.21
N LYS A 540 -40.76 19.52 -12.16
CA LYS A 540 -42.05 20.22 -12.20
C LYS A 540 -41.76 21.73 -12.21
N PRO A 541 -42.19 22.47 -13.24
CA PRO A 541 -41.95 23.90 -13.31
C PRO A 541 -42.74 24.62 -12.21
N GLU A 542 -42.03 25.18 -11.23
CA GLU A 542 -42.59 25.91 -10.10
C GLU A 542 -41.78 27.20 -9.90
N VAL A 543 -42.44 28.35 -10.07
CA VAL A 543 -41.77 29.65 -10.14
C VAL A 543 -40.97 29.96 -8.86
N GLU A 544 -41.51 29.64 -7.69
CA GLU A 544 -40.84 29.89 -6.40
C GLU A 544 -39.59 29.02 -6.22
N ALA A 545 -39.71 27.72 -6.53
CA ALA A 545 -38.61 26.77 -6.45
C ALA A 545 -37.50 27.11 -7.46
N ASP A 546 -37.86 27.51 -8.69
CA ASP A 546 -36.92 27.89 -9.74
C ASP A 546 -36.15 29.16 -9.36
N ILE A 547 -36.81 30.16 -8.75
CA ILE A 547 -36.16 31.37 -8.25
C ILE A 547 -35.19 31.03 -7.10
N ALA A 548 -35.60 30.16 -6.17
CA ALA A 548 -34.75 29.73 -5.07
C ALA A 548 -33.51 28.97 -5.56
N LEU A 549 -33.70 28.03 -6.50
CA LEU A 549 -32.63 27.28 -7.15
C LEU A 549 -31.66 28.21 -7.89
N ALA A 550 -32.19 29.17 -8.68
CA ALA A 550 -31.37 30.12 -9.42
C ALA A 550 -30.55 31.01 -8.48
N ARG A 551 -31.13 31.48 -7.37
CA ARG A 551 -30.40 32.24 -6.33
C ARG A 551 -29.28 31.40 -5.71
N HIS A 552 -29.55 30.14 -5.39
CA HIS A 552 -28.56 29.23 -4.83
C HIS A 552 -27.40 28.99 -5.79
N VAL A 553 -27.69 28.63 -7.04
CA VAL A 553 -26.67 28.36 -8.07
C VAL A 553 -25.82 29.60 -8.38
N THR A 554 -26.47 30.76 -8.54
CA THR A 554 -25.74 32.03 -8.79
C THR A 554 -24.87 32.44 -7.60
N HIS A 555 -25.30 32.17 -6.37
CA HIS A 555 -24.50 32.38 -5.17
C HIS A 555 -23.26 31.48 -5.15
N VAL A 556 -23.45 30.17 -5.35
CA VAL A 556 -22.36 29.18 -5.37
C VAL A 556 -21.31 29.55 -6.41
N HIS A 557 -21.71 29.94 -7.62
CA HIS A 557 -20.76 30.36 -8.65
C HIS A 557 -20.07 31.70 -8.35
N ARG A 558 -20.70 32.60 -7.59
CA ARG A 558 -20.14 33.92 -7.26
C ARG A 558 -19.12 33.85 -6.12
N PHE A 559 -19.39 33.05 -5.09
CA PHE A 559 -18.57 32.99 -3.87
C PHE A 559 -17.74 31.71 -3.75
N LEU A 560 -17.97 30.71 -4.61
CA LEU A 560 -17.39 29.37 -4.52
C LEU A 560 -17.68 28.68 -3.16
N SER A 561 -18.72 29.15 -2.46
CA SER A 561 -19.23 28.61 -1.21
C SER A 561 -20.74 28.45 -1.30
N ASN A 562 -21.30 27.50 -0.54
CA ASN A 562 -22.74 27.45 -0.35
C ASN A 562 -23.21 28.72 0.40
N PRO A 563 -24.45 29.18 0.14
CA PRO A 563 -25.03 30.25 0.94
C PRO A 563 -25.09 29.85 2.42
N ASP A 564 -25.08 30.86 3.29
CA ASP A 564 -25.18 30.71 4.74
C ASP A 564 -26.42 29.86 5.06
N LEU A 565 -26.17 28.61 5.41
CA LEU A 565 -27.15 27.75 6.06
C LEU A 565 -27.21 28.17 7.53
N ASP A 566 -28.32 27.92 8.22
CA ASP A 566 -28.44 28.21 9.66
C ASP A 566 -27.38 27.49 10.53
N PHE A 567 -26.58 26.59 9.92
CA PHE A 567 -25.51 25.83 10.53
C PHE A 567 -24.29 25.72 9.59
N GLU A 568 -23.09 25.60 10.15
CA GLU A 568 -21.89 25.26 9.38
C GLU A 568 -21.93 23.77 8.97
N PRO A 569 -21.79 23.47 7.67
CA PRO A 569 -21.80 22.10 7.17
C PRO A 569 -20.53 21.37 7.61
N TYR A 570 -20.67 20.09 7.95
CA TYR A 570 -19.51 19.25 8.29
C TYR A 570 -18.69 18.92 7.06
N ASP A 571 -17.37 18.83 7.23
CA ASP A 571 -16.48 18.38 6.17
C ASP A 571 -16.73 16.90 5.82
N SER A 572 -16.53 16.56 4.56
CA SER A 572 -16.59 15.20 4.03
C SER A 572 -15.66 14.22 4.76
N VAL A 573 -14.52 14.70 5.29
CA VAL A 573 -13.62 13.88 6.10
C VAL A 573 -14.23 13.54 7.46
N PHE A 574 -14.93 14.51 8.07
CA PHE A 574 -15.65 14.28 9.31
C PHE A 574 -16.85 13.34 9.12
N ILE A 575 -17.61 13.50 8.03
CA ILE A 575 -18.75 12.62 7.71
C ILE A 575 -18.32 11.16 7.47
N ARG A 576 -17.05 10.91 7.13
CA ARG A 576 -16.51 9.55 6.94
C ARG A 576 -16.19 8.83 8.24
N GLN A 577 -15.87 9.58 9.28
CA GLN A 577 -15.57 9.04 10.61
C GLN A 577 -16.89 8.78 11.33
#